data_AF-A0A7C3T560-F1
#
_entry.id   AF-A0A7C3T560-F1
#
_cell.length_a   1.000
_cell.length_b   1.000
_cell.length_c   1.000
_cell.angle_alpha   90.00
_cell.angle_beta   90.00
_cell.angle_gamma   90.00
#
_symmetry.space_group_name_H-M   'P 1'
#
loop_
_entity.id
_entity.type
_entity.pdbx_description
1 polymer ?
#
loop_
_entity_poly.entity_id
_entity_poly.type
_entity_poly.pdbx_seq_one_letter_code
_entity_poly.pdbx_strand_id
1 'polypeptide(L)'
;MVFLGQASGGFSWDSLLSFLQSAAILLGQGLVRLVNYFLPANRALGEDFVGPLGYLGLLTLVLVIFNLIAAARKVIWLVVVIGWALMVLRIVLFALGIQ
;
A
#
# COMPACT_ATOMS: atom_id res chain seq x y z
N MET A 1 14.70 44.88 -4.23
CA MET A 1 14.94 43.76 -3.29
C MET A 1 14.46 42.50 -3.98
N VAL A 2 15.38 41.73 -4.57
CA VAL A 2 15.05 40.50 -5.30
C VAL A 2 14.70 39.44 -4.27
N PHE A 3 13.42 39.05 -4.21
CA PHE A 3 13.01 37.82 -3.54
C PHE A 3 13.64 36.66 -4.29
N LEU A 4 14.78 36.17 -3.79
CA LEU A 4 15.29 34.86 -4.18
C LEU A 4 14.30 33.85 -3.62
N GLY A 5 13.31 33.50 -4.44
CA GLY A 5 12.43 32.37 -4.21
C GLY A 5 13.32 31.14 -4.01
N GLN A 6 13.41 30.70 -2.76
CA GLN A 6 14.02 29.44 -2.41
C GLN A 6 13.15 28.36 -3.03
N ALA A 7 13.47 27.99 -4.28
CA ALA A 7 12.97 26.77 -4.90
C ALA A 7 13.64 25.59 -4.19
N SER A 8 13.18 25.30 -2.98
CA SER A 8 13.43 24.02 -2.32
C SER A 8 12.58 22.98 -3.04
N GLY A 9 13.09 22.46 -4.17
CA GLY A 9 12.62 21.23 -4.79
C GLY A 9 12.90 19.99 -3.93
N GLY A 10 12.80 20.14 -2.61
CA GLY A 10 12.97 19.10 -1.62
C GLY A 10 11.61 18.79 -1.01
N PHE A 11 11.28 17.50 -0.97
CA PHE A 11 10.12 16.97 -0.28
C PHE A 11 9.93 17.64 1.10
N SER A 12 8.86 18.43 1.24
CA SER A 12 8.51 19.10 2.50
C SER A 12 7.66 18.15 3.35
N TRP A 13 8.09 17.94 4.59
CA TRP A 13 7.35 17.14 5.57
C TRP A 13 5.93 17.65 5.77
N ASP A 14 5.72 18.96 5.74
CA ASP A 14 4.40 19.57 5.86
C ASP A 14 3.49 19.21 4.68
N SER A 15 4.07 19.10 3.48
CA SER A 15 3.33 18.68 2.28
C SER A 15 2.88 17.21 2.37
N LEU A 16 3.74 16.32 2.89
CA LEU A 16 3.34 14.93 3.11
C LEU A 16 2.32 14.80 4.25
N LEU A 17 2.48 15.52 5.36
CA LEU A 17 1.50 15.51 6.44
C LEU A 17 0.13 16.01 5.97
N SER A 18 0.10 17.09 5.18
CA SER A 18 -1.11 17.62 4.56
C SER A 18 -1.76 16.60 3.62
N PHE A 19 -0.95 15.92 2.80
CA PHE A 19 -1.44 14.84 1.93
C PHE A 19 -2.05 13.68 2.74
N LEU A 20 -1.36 13.20 3.78
CA LEU A 20 -1.85 12.13 4.64
C LEU A 20 -3.14 12.54 5.37
N GLN A 21 -3.22 13.77 5.87
CA GLN A 21 -4.41 14.29 6.51
C GLN A 21 -5.59 14.37 5.53
N SER A 22 -5.34 14.86 4.31
CA SER A 22 -6.36 14.93 3.25
C SER A 22 -6.84 13.52 2.86
N ALA A 23 -5.92 12.57 2.70
CA ALA A 23 -6.25 11.18 2.39
C ALA A 23 -7.04 10.51 3.51
N ALA A 24 -6.65 10.74 4.77
CA ALA A 24 -7.37 10.22 5.93
C ALA A 24 -8.80 10.77 5.99
N ILE A 25 -9.00 12.08 5.80
CA ILE A 25 -10.33 12.68 5.81
C ILE A 25 -11.19 12.12 4.67
N LEU A 26 -10.65 12.01 3.45
CA LEU A 26 -11.38 11.46 2.31
C LEU A 26 -11.78 10.00 2.52
N LEU A 27 -10.85 9.15 3.00
CA LEU A 27 -11.15 7.77 3.35
C LEU A 27 -12.16 7.69 4.49
N GLY A 28 -12.02 8.52 5.52
CA GLY A 28 -12.91 8.58 6.65
C GLY A 28 -14.35 8.92 6.26
N GLN A 29 -14.52 9.94 5.41
CA GLN A 29 -15.85 10.30 4.88
C GLN A 29 -16.43 9.16 4.03
N GLY A 30 -15.62 8.54 3.18
CA GLY A 30 -16.04 7.40 2.37
C GLY A 30 -16.51 6.22 3.24
N LEU A 31 -15.73 5.87 4.26
CA LEU A 31 -16.05 4.79 5.19
C LEU A 31 -17.28 5.11 6.04
N VAL A 32 -17.40 6.32 6.59
CA VAL A 32 -18.59 6.74 7.35
C VAL A 32 -19.83 6.69 6.47
N ARG A 33 -19.78 7.18 5.23
CA ARG A 33 -20.90 7.08 4.27
C ARG A 33 -21.25 5.64 3.95
N LEU A 34 -20.24 4.79 3.72
CA LEU A 34 -20.45 3.37 3.41
C LEU A 34 -21.09 2.65 4.59
N VAL A 35 -20.62 2.90 5.82
CA VAL A 35 -21.21 2.35 7.03
C VAL A 35 -22.65 2.86 7.22
N ASN A 36 -22.88 4.17 7.06
CA ASN A 36 -24.21 4.76 7.15
C ASN A 36 -25.19 4.25 6.09
N TYR A 37 -24.72 3.74 4.95
CA TYR A 37 -25.58 3.06 3.98
C TYR A 37 -26.13 1.72 4.51
N PHE A 38 -25.35 1.02 5.33
CA PHE A 38 -25.76 -0.26 5.93
C PHE A 38 -26.45 -0.11 7.29
N LEU A 39 -26.34 1.05 7.95
CA LEU A 39 -26.95 1.28 9.26
C LEU A 39 -28.35 1.92 9.15
N PRO A 40 -29.30 1.54 10.03
CA PRO A 40 -30.58 2.23 10.14
C PRO A 40 -30.38 3.68 10.62
N ALA A 41 -31.21 4.60 10.12
CA ALA A 41 -31.06 6.06 10.31
C ALA A 41 -30.87 6.52 11.77
N ASN A 42 -31.44 5.79 12.75
CA ASN A 42 -31.29 6.11 14.17
C ASN A 42 -29.91 5.76 14.77
N ARG A 43 -29.00 5.14 14.00
CA ARG A 43 -27.65 4.76 14.44
C ARG A 43 -26.57 5.25 13.48
N ALA A 44 -26.86 6.24 12.64
CA ALA A 44 -25.88 6.81 11.74
C ALA A 44 -24.66 7.33 12.51
N LEU A 45 -23.46 6.99 12.03
CA LEU A 45 -22.21 7.53 12.54
C LEU A 45 -22.11 9.01 12.18
N GLY A 46 -21.82 9.83 13.19
CA GLY A 46 -21.59 11.26 13.05
C GLY A 46 -20.22 11.61 12.49
N GLU A 47 -20.00 12.90 12.22
CA GLU A 47 -18.76 13.42 11.64
C GLU A 47 -17.53 13.22 12.55
N ASP A 48 -17.74 13.06 13.85
CA ASP A 48 -16.67 12.80 14.84
C ASP A 48 -15.87 11.52 14.54
N PHE A 49 -16.47 10.57 13.81
CA PHE A 49 -15.83 9.32 13.44
C PHE A 49 -15.00 9.41 12.16
N VAL A 50 -15.13 10.48 11.38
CA VAL A 50 -14.42 10.65 10.09
C VAL A 50 -12.92 10.64 10.29
N GLY A 51 -12.39 11.40 11.25
CA GLY A 51 -10.96 11.45 11.53
C GLY A 51 -10.41 10.07 11.96
N PRO A 52 -10.90 9.50 13.07
CA PRO A 52 -10.43 8.20 13.57
C PRO A 52 -10.56 7.05 12.56
N LEU A 53 -11.72 6.90 11.88
CA LEU A 53 -11.90 5.88 10.85
C LEU A 53 -11.03 6.14 9.63
N GLY A 54 -10.82 7.41 9.29
CA GLY A 54 -9.95 7.82 8.18
C GLY A 54 -8.51 7.37 8.37
N TYR A 55 -7.92 7.62 9.54
CA TYR A 55 -6.56 7.17 9.86
C TYR A 55 -6.46 5.64 9.96
N LEU A 56 -7.45 4.97 10.58
CA LEU A 56 -7.49 3.51 10.63
C LEU A 56 -7.60 2.90 9.23
N GLY A 57 -8.45 3.47 8.37
CA GLY A 57 -8.61 3.05 6.99
C GLY A 57 -7.33 3.24 6.18
N LEU A 58 -6.66 4.38 6.35
CA LEU A 58 -5.39 4.67 5.69
C LEU A 58 -4.29 3.69 6.12
N LEU A 59 -4.16 3.43 7.42
CA LEU A 59 -3.22 2.44 7.95
C LEU A 59 -3.52 1.04 7.41
N THR A 60 -4.80 0.66 7.39
CA THR A 60 -5.24 -0.63 6.85
C THR A 60 -4.88 -0.75 5.37
N LEU A 61 -5.15 0.29 4.58
CA LEU A 61 -4.81 0.33 3.15
C LEU A 61 -3.30 0.14 2.93
N VAL A 62 -2.48 0.85 3.70
CA VAL A 62 -1.01 0.69 3.67
C VAL A 62 -0.63 -0.75 4.02
N LEU A 63 -1.15 -1.31 5.11
CA LEU A 63 -0.88 -2.69 5.52
C LEU A 63 -1.28 -3.69 4.43
N VAL A 64 -2.44 -3.53 3.78
CA VAL A 64 -2.90 -4.39 2.69
C VAL A 64 -1.92 -4.35 1.51
N ILE A 65 -1.48 -3.15 1.11
CA ILE A 65 -0.51 -2.99 0.02
C ILE A 65 0.80 -3.69 0.36
N PHE A 66 1.35 -3.44 1.55
CA PHE A 66 2.59 -4.09 2.00
C PHE A 66 2.45 -5.61 2.07
N ASN A 67 1.33 -6.11 2.57
CA ASN A 67 1.07 -7.54 2.65
C ASN A 67 0.98 -8.18 1.25
N LEU A 68 0.34 -7.50 0.29
CA LEU A 68 0.27 -7.96 -1.09
C LEU A 68 1.66 -8.03 -1.74
N ILE A 69 2.51 -7.03 -1.49
CA ILE A 69 3.91 -7.02 -1.95
C ILE A 69 4.71 -8.16 -1.29
N ALA A 70 4.52 -8.40 0.00
CA ALA A 70 5.18 -9.48 0.71
C ALA A 70 4.77 -10.86 0.17
N ALA A 71 3.48 -11.05 -0.12
CA ALA A 71 2.97 -12.25 -0.77
C ALA A 71 3.58 -12.44 -2.17
N ALA A 72 3.61 -11.37 -2.98
CA ALA A 72 4.23 -11.39 -4.32
C ALA A 72 5.71 -11.80 -4.26
N ARG A 73 6.47 -11.28 -3.28
CA ARG A 73 7.87 -11.65 -3.07
C ARG A 73 8.03 -13.16 -2.81
N LYS A 74 7.14 -13.75 -2.01
CA LYS A 74 7.17 -15.19 -1.71
C LYS A 74 6.96 -16.04 -2.96
N VAL A 75 6.03 -15.63 -3.83
CA VAL A 75 5.77 -16.30 -5.12
C VAL A 75 6.96 -16.16 -6.06
N ILE A 76 7.51 -14.96 -6.22
CA ILE A 76 8.68 -14.72 -7.06
C ILE A 76 9.85 -15.61 -6.63
N TRP A 77 10.12 -15.69 -5.32
CA TRP A 77 11.22 -16.51 -4.83
C TRP A 77 11.01 -18.00 -5.11
N LEU A 78 9.77 -18.51 -4.99
CA LEU A 78 9.44 -19.88 -5.36
C LEU A 78 9.71 -20.15 -6.85
N VAL A 79 9.31 -19.24 -7.74
CA VAL A 79 9.59 -19.37 -9.18
C VAL A 79 11.09 -19.33 -9.47
N VAL A 80 11.83 -18.44 -8.78
CA VAL A 80 13.29 -18.35 -8.92
C VAL A 80 13.98 -19.65 -8.49
N VAL A 81 13.59 -20.21 -7.34
CA VAL A 81 14.14 -21.48 -6.86
C VAL A 81 13.86 -22.61 -7.84
N ILE A 82 12.64 -22.70 -8.37
CA ILE A 82 12.29 -23.69 -9.39
C ILE A 82 13.13 -23.50 -10.66
N GLY A 83 13.25 -22.26 -11.15
CA GLY A 83 14.05 -21.94 -12.33
C GLY A 83 15.52 -22.35 -12.16
N TRP A 84 16.09 -22.09 -10.98
CA TRP A 84 17.44 -22.55 -10.64
C TRP A 84 17.55 -24.06 -10.57
N ALA A 85 16.61 -24.75 -9.92
CA ALA A 85 16.62 -26.21 -9.83
C ALA A 85 16.56 -26.86 -11.22
N LEU A 86 15.71 -26.35 -12.11
CA LEU A 86 15.62 -26.79 -13.50
C LEU A 86 16.91 -26.53 -14.28
N MET A 87 17.55 -25.36 -14.08
CA MET A 87 18.84 -25.07 -14.70
C MET A 87 19.95 -26.01 -14.23
N VAL A 88 20.04 -26.24 -12.92
CA VAL A 88 21.00 -27.19 -12.34
C VAL A 88 20.75 -28.59 -12.91
N LEU A 89 19.50 -29.05 -12.90
CA LEU A 89 19.13 -30.35 -13.46
C LEU A 89 19.55 -30.45 -14.94
N ARG A 90 19.29 -29.41 -15.73
CA ARG A 90 19.69 -29.35 -17.13
C ARG A 90 21.20 -29.46 -17.30
N ILE A 91 21.98 -28.73 -16.50
CA ILE A 91 23.45 -28.78 -16.54
C ILE A 91 23.95 -30.19 -16.20
N VAL A 92 23.36 -30.84 -15.20
CA VAL A 92 23.73 -32.21 -14.80
C VAL A 92 23.40 -33.21 -15.90
N LEU A 93 22.21 -33.15 -16.49
CA LEU A 93 21.82 -34.03 -17.60
C LEU A 93 22.74 -33.87 -18.82
N PHE A 94 23.11 -32.64 -19.15
CA PHE A 94 24.08 -32.32 -20.19
C PHE A 94 25.47 -32.89 -19.89
N ALA A 95 25.95 -32.74 -18.65
CA ALA A 95 27.25 -33.27 -18.24
C ALA A 95 27.30 -34.82 -18.25
N LEU A 96 26.17 -35.47 -18.01
CA LEU A 96 26.04 -36.93 -18.07
C LEU A 96 25.84 -37.47 -19.49
N GLY A 97 25.71 -36.60 -20.50
CA GLY A 97 25.51 -36.98 -21.90
C GLY A 97 24.14 -37.63 -22.17
N ILE A 98 23.16 -37.42 -21.28
CA ILE A 98 21.81 -37.98 -21.43
C ILE A 98 20.94 -37.08 -22.33
N GLN A 99 21.40 -35.86 -22.64
CA GLN A 99 20.88 -34.95 -23.67
C GLN A 99 22.01 -34.07 -24.23
#